data_AF-A0A515AAN6-F1
#
_entry.id   AF-A0A515AAN6-F1
#
_cell.length_a   1.000
_cell.length_b   1.000
_cell.length_c   1.000
_cell.angle_alpha   90.00
_cell.angle_beta   90.00
_cell.angle_gamma   90.00
#
_symmetry.space_group_name_H-M   'P 1'
#
loop_
_entity.id
_entity.type
_entity.pdbx_description
1 polymer ?
#
loop_
_entity_poly.entity_id
_entity_poly.type
_entity_poly.pdbx_seq_one_letter_code
_entity_poly.pdbx_strand_id
1 'polypeptide(L)'
;MTIEKLLTWITPLTLGALLGLYEILHGLFYVLYGTPDQKRDYPLEIVLGLPIMAICLGGHWVIRRITHSNTRNIWIIESILVGLFLYGFYRS
;
A
#
# COMPACT_ATOMS: atom_id res chain seq x y z
N MET A 1 0.69 12.80 -21.22
CA MET A 1 1.25 12.22 -19.97
C MET A 1 2.75 12.05 -20.20
N THR A 2 3.63 12.64 -19.37
CA THR A 2 5.09 12.43 -19.50
C THR A 2 5.52 11.26 -18.61
N ILE A 3 6.57 10.51 -19.00
CA ILE A 3 7.09 9.35 -18.25
C ILE A 3 7.43 9.74 -16.80
N GLU A 4 7.99 10.93 -16.57
CA GLU A 4 8.29 11.42 -15.21
C GLU A 4 7.05 11.52 -14.32
N LYS A 5 5.93 11.98 -14.87
CA LYS A 5 4.66 12.03 -14.13
C LYS A 5 4.18 10.62 -13.80
N LEU A 6 4.31 9.67 -14.71
CA LEU A 6 3.97 8.27 -14.42
C LEU A 6 4.79 7.71 -13.24
N LEU A 7 6.11 7.96 -13.26
CA LEU A 7 7.04 7.51 -12.21
C LEU A 7 6.85 8.22 -10.87
N THR A 8 6.18 9.37 -10.83
CA THR A 8 5.80 10.01 -9.56
C THR A 8 4.56 9.39 -8.94
N TRP A 9 3.71 8.75 -9.75
CA TRP A 9 2.47 8.12 -9.31
C TRP A 9 2.66 6.63 -9.01
N ILE A 10 3.57 5.97 -9.71
CA ILE A 10 3.95 4.57 -9.47
C ILE A 10 5.24 4.58 -8.66
N THR A 11 5.10 4.47 -7.35
CA THR A 11 6.19 4.48 -6.35
C THR A 11 6.02 3.31 -5.38
N PRO A 12 7.09 2.84 -4.70
CA PRO A 12 7.01 1.65 -3.84
C PRO A 12 5.90 1.71 -2.78
N LEU A 13 5.67 2.85 -2.13
CA LEU A 13 4.57 2.97 -1.16
C LEU A 13 3.21 3.01 -1.83
N THR A 14 3.06 3.65 -3.00
CA THR A 14 1.78 3.59 -3.73
C THR A 14 1.44 2.18 -4.20
N LEU A 15 2.43 1.33 -4.49
CA LEU A 15 2.21 -0.09 -4.76
C LEU A 15 1.73 -0.82 -3.49
N GLY A 16 2.31 -0.52 -2.33
CA GLY A 16 1.81 -1.01 -1.04
C GLY A 16 0.38 -0.55 -0.73
N ALA A 17 0.04 0.68 -1.11
CA ALA A 17 -1.33 1.19 -0.99
C ALA A 17 -2.31 0.44 -1.90
N LEU A 18 -1.89 0.08 -3.12
CA LEU A 18 -2.68 -0.75 -4.03
C LEU A 18 -2.90 -2.16 -3.47
N LEU A 19 -1.91 -2.74 -2.78
CA LEU A 19 -2.07 -4.00 -2.06
C LEU A 19 -3.13 -3.86 -0.95
N GLY A 20 -3.05 -2.82 -0.12
CA GLY A 20 -4.07 -2.56 0.90
C GLY A 20 -5.47 -2.34 0.30
N LEU A 21 -5.57 -1.64 -0.83
CA LEU A 21 -6.83 -1.48 -1.56
C LEU A 21 -7.35 -2.82 -2.09
N TYR A 22 -6.48 -3.67 -2.62
CA TYR A 22 -6.84 -5.01 -3.08
C TYR A 22 -7.45 -5.84 -1.95
N GLU A 23 -6.80 -5.89 -0.78
CA GLU A 23 -7.31 -6.60 0.41
C GLU A 23 -8.70 -6.09 0.84
N ILE A 24 -8.90 -4.77 0.82
CA ILE A 24 -10.21 -4.17 1.15
C ILE A 24 -11.27 -4.60 0.14
N LEU A 25 -10.99 -4.53 -1.16
CA LEU A 25 -11.94 -4.88 -2.21
C LEU A 25 -12.25 -6.38 -2.21
N HIS A 26 -11.23 -7.20 -2.01
CA HIS A 26 -11.34 -8.65 -1.93
C HIS A 26 -12.18 -9.06 -0.71
N GLY A 27 -11.85 -8.54 0.48
CA GLY A 27 -12.63 -8.76 1.68
C GLY A 27 -14.08 -8.28 1.54
N LEU A 28 -14.30 -7.08 0.97
CA LEU A 28 -15.64 -6.54 0.73
C LEU A 28 -16.46 -7.43 -0.21
N PHE A 29 -15.84 -7.94 -1.27
CA PHE A 29 -16.49 -8.85 -2.21
C PHE A 29 -17.00 -10.12 -1.51
N TYR A 30 -16.18 -10.76 -0.69
CA TYR A 30 -16.58 -11.99 0.02
C TYR A 30 -17.54 -11.74 1.19
N VAL A 31 -17.45 -10.60 1.86
CA VAL A 31 -18.45 -10.22 2.87
C VAL A 31 -19.84 -10.04 2.26
N LEU A 32 -19.92 -9.46 1.05
CA LEU A 32 -21.19 -9.23 0.37
C LEU A 32 -21.72 -10.49 -0.34
N TYR A 33 -20.86 -11.20 -1.07
CA TYR A 33 -21.26 -12.24 -2.03
C TYR A 33 -20.71 -13.64 -1.72
N GLY A 34 -19.90 -13.81 -0.67
CA GLY A 34 -19.30 -15.09 -0.30
C GLY A 34 -20.25 -16.08 0.37
N THR A 35 -19.76 -17.30 0.58
CA THR A 35 -20.42 -18.34 1.39
C THR A 35 -20.46 -17.93 2.87
N PRO A 36 -21.29 -18.59 3.72
CA PRO A 36 -21.36 -18.27 5.15
C PRO A 36 -19.99 -18.32 5.85
N ASP A 37 -19.14 -19.27 5.48
CA ASP A 37 -17.77 -19.38 6.01
C ASP A 37 -16.89 -18.21 5.57
N GLN A 38 -16.97 -17.83 4.29
CA GLN A 38 -16.23 -16.69 3.76
C GLN A 38 -16.68 -15.36 4.40
N LYS A 39 -17.98 -15.19 4.67
CA LYS A 39 -18.47 -13.98 5.36
C LYS A 39 -17.93 -13.81 6.77
N ARG A 40 -17.51 -14.90 7.43
CA ARG A 40 -16.97 -14.85 8.78
C ARG A 40 -15.51 -14.41 8.80
N ASP A 41 -14.71 -14.89 7.85
CA ASP A 41 -13.25 -14.77 7.93
C ASP A 41 -12.69 -13.58 7.12
N TYR A 42 -13.34 -13.22 6.01
CA TYR A 42 -12.91 -12.14 5.11
C TYR A 42 -13.10 -10.68 5.61
N PRO A 43 -13.92 -10.37 6.64
CA PRO A 43 -13.87 -9.06 7.29
C PRO A 43 -12.47 -8.69 7.79
N LEU A 44 -11.64 -9.69 8.13
CA LEU A 44 -10.28 -9.45 8.60
C LEU A 44 -9.39 -8.82 7.52
N GLU A 45 -9.56 -9.21 6.25
CA GLU A 45 -8.81 -8.63 5.12
C GLU A 45 -9.10 -7.12 4.98
N ILE A 46 -10.35 -6.70 5.22
CA ILE A 46 -10.73 -5.28 5.24
C ILE A 46 -10.04 -4.55 6.41
N VAL A 47 -10.08 -5.16 7.60
CA VAL A 47 -9.50 -4.60 8.83
C VAL A 47 -7.98 -4.46 8.71
N LEU A 48 -7.30 -5.37 8.03
CA LEU A 48 -5.85 -5.33 7.79
C LEU A 48 -5.49 -4.43 6.60
N GLY A 49 -6.28 -4.43 5.54
CA GLY A 49 -6.06 -3.63 4.34
C GLY A 49 -6.16 -2.12 4.58
N LEU A 50 -7.06 -1.68 5.48
CA LEU A 50 -7.23 -0.27 5.83
C LEU A 50 -5.96 0.36 6.45
N PRO A 51 -5.35 -0.19 7.51
CA PRO A 51 -4.07 0.27 8.03
C PRO A 51 -2.95 0.25 7.00
N ILE A 52 -2.84 -0.81 6.19
CA ILE A 52 -1.81 -0.90 5.14
C ILE A 52 -1.96 0.27 4.17
N MET A 53 -3.16 0.47 3.63
CA MET A 53 -3.44 1.55 2.68
C MET A 53 -3.19 2.92 3.31
N ALA A 54 -3.64 3.15 4.54
CA ALA A 54 -3.48 4.42 5.24
C ALA A 54 -2.00 4.75 5.51
N ILE A 55 -1.21 3.78 5.98
CA ILE A 55 0.22 3.96 6.24
C ILE A 55 0.98 4.22 4.94
N CYS A 56 0.70 3.47 3.89
CA CYS A 56 1.36 3.63 2.59
C CYS A 56 1.04 4.99 1.95
N LEU A 57 -0.23 5.40 1.90
CA LEU A 57 -0.62 6.70 1.35
C LEU A 57 -0.12 7.87 2.21
N GLY A 58 -0.24 7.76 3.53
CA GLY A 58 0.26 8.76 4.47
C GLY A 58 1.78 8.90 4.37
N GLY A 59 2.51 7.79 4.35
CA GLY A 59 3.96 7.75 4.16
C GLY A 59 4.39 8.37 2.85
N HIS A 60 3.76 7.99 1.73
CA HIS A 60 4.02 8.57 0.42
C HIS A 60 3.79 10.10 0.42
N TRP A 61 2.69 10.56 1.03
CA TRP A 61 2.38 11.98 1.14
C TRP A 61 3.46 12.76 1.92
N VAL A 62 3.90 12.22 3.06
CA VAL A 62 4.99 12.83 3.86
C VAL A 62 6.29 12.87 3.06
N ILE A 63 6.69 11.76 2.43
CA ILE A 63 7.92 11.67 1.64
C ILE A 63 7.90 12.65 0.47
N ARG A 64 6.76 12.76 -0.22
CA ARG A 64 6.57 13.70 -1.31
C ARG A 64 6.71 15.16 -0.86
N ARG A 65 6.26 15.49 0.36
CA ARG A 65 6.40 16.82 0.96
C ARG A 65 7.85 17.15 1.31
N ILE A 66 8.56 16.26 1.98
CA ILE A 66 9.96 16.50 2.40
C ILE A 66 10.94 16.52 1.22
N THR A 67 10.64 15.79 0.15
CA THR A 67 11.49 15.71 -1.06
C THR A 67 11.14 16.78 -2.11
N HIS A 68 10.20 17.68 -1.83
CA HIS A 68 9.69 18.67 -2.77
C HIS A 68 9.24 18.05 -4.12
N SER A 69 8.62 16.87 -4.07
CA SER A 69 8.22 16.09 -5.26
C SER A 69 9.37 15.68 -6.21
N ASN A 70 10.61 15.59 -5.71
CA ASN A 70 11.72 15.04 -6.49
C ASN A 70 11.56 13.52 -6.63
N THR A 71 11.15 13.07 -7.82
CA THR A 71 10.85 11.66 -8.13
C THR A 71 11.98 10.71 -7.75
N ARG A 72 13.24 11.06 -8.04
CA ARG A 72 14.39 10.20 -7.73
C ARG A 72 14.53 9.98 -6.23
N ASN A 73 14.40 11.04 -5.44
CA ASN A 73 14.54 10.95 -4.00
C ASN A 73 13.38 10.18 -3.37
N ILE A 74 12.14 10.36 -3.87
CA ILE A 74 10.97 9.59 -3.43
C ILE A 74 11.23 8.10 -3.62
N TRP A 75 11.65 7.69 -4.82
CA TRP A 75 11.94 6.30 -5.12
C TRP A 75 13.01 5.70 -4.19
N ILE A 76 14.11 6.40 -3.97
CA ILE A 76 15.19 5.91 -3.09
C ILE A 76 14.67 5.71 -1.66
N ILE A 77 14.01 6.72 -1.10
CA ILE A 77 13.53 6.66 0.29
C ILE A 77 12.48 5.56 0.45
N GLU A 78 11.50 5.50 -0.45
CA GLU A 78 10.43 4.52 -0.37
C GLU A 78 10.94 3.09 -0.59
N SER A 79 11.89 2.87 -1.51
CA SER A 79 12.49 1.55 -1.72
C SER A 79 13.26 1.08 -0.48
N ILE A 80 13.99 1.98 0.19
CA ILE A 80 14.70 1.65 1.44
C ILE A 80 13.68 1.29 2.53
N LEU A 81 12.61 2.09 2.69
CA LEU A 81 11.58 1.82 3.69
C LEU A 81 10.89 0.47 3.47
N VAL A 82 10.43 0.20 2.25
CA VAL A 82 9.80 -1.07 1.89
C VAL A 82 10.78 -2.23 2.09
N GLY A 83 12.04 -2.08 1.67
CA GLY A 83 13.07 -3.10 1.85
C GLY A 83 13.35 -3.43 3.32
N LEU A 84 13.44 -2.41 4.18
CA LEU A 84 13.62 -2.59 5.62
C LEU A 84 12.40 -3.26 6.27
N PHE A 85 11.19 -2.90 5.83
CA PHE A 85 9.96 -3.50 6.31
C PHE A 85 9.93 -5.00 5.96
N LEU A 86 10.16 -5.34 4.68
CA LEU A 86 10.22 -6.73 4.23
C LEU A 86 11.31 -7.53 4.96
N TYR A 87 12.49 -6.95 5.15
CA TYR A 87 13.57 -7.59 5.90
C TYR A 87 13.17 -7.85 7.36
N GLY A 88 12.53 -6.87 8.02
CA GLY A 88 12.06 -7.00 9.39
C GLY A 88 11.01 -8.11 9.55
N PHE A 89 10.04 -8.19 8.63
CA PHE A 89 9.02 -9.25 8.64
C PHE A 89 9.59 -10.62 8.30
N TYR A 90 10.53 -10.72 7.35
CA TYR A 90 11.11 -12.01 6.95
C TYR A 90 11.98 -12.63 8.04
N ARG A 91 12.55 -11.82 8.93
CA ARG A 91 13.41 -12.29 10.03
C ARG A 91 12.65 -12.58 11.32
N SER A 92 11.38 -12.16 11.42
CA SER A 92 10.50 -12.41 12.56
C SER A 92 9.85 -13.78 12.50
#